data_AF-J3D0G1-F1
#
_entry.id   AF-J3D0G1-F1
#
_cell.length_a   1.000
_cell.length_b   1.000
_cell.length_c   1.000
_cell.angle_alpha   90.00
_cell.angle_beta   90.00
_cell.angle_gamma   90.00
#
_symmetry.space_group_name_H-M   'P 1'
#
loop_
_entity.id
_entity.type
_entity.pdbx_description
1 polymer ?
#
loop_
_entity_poly.entity_id
_entity_poly.type
_entity_poly.pdbx_seq_one_letter_code
_entity_poly.pdbx_strand_id
1 'polypeptide(L)'
;MRSSLIAIAVAISACTTASATSSISFEADGYLLDVTVGDDSRPSIAALSFGMPGGKQSVVIPMRHIKVEAFDTQQKVLLLRFINPGDSTLPKDFILSVRNDAGVLTIDGKSSSGRFSWGV
;
A
#
# COMPACT_ATOMS: atom_id res chain seq x y z
N MET A 1 -23.07 47.87 -34.75
CA MET A 1 -23.22 46.40 -34.69
C MET A 1 -22.50 45.90 -33.44
N ARG A 2 -23.22 45.26 -32.53
CA ARG A 2 -22.75 44.82 -31.22
C ARG A 2 -22.08 43.45 -31.39
N SER A 3 -20.78 43.35 -31.17
CA SER A 3 -20.07 42.05 -31.23
C SER A 3 -19.71 41.64 -29.81
N SER A 4 -20.46 40.68 -29.28
CA SER A 4 -20.25 40.06 -27.98
C SER A 4 -19.15 39.01 -28.08
N LEU A 5 -18.07 39.14 -27.31
CA LEU A 5 -17.05 38.09 -27.16
C LEU A 5 -17.50 37.11 -26.05
N ILE A 6 -17.65 35.85 -26.44
CA ILE A 6 -17.99 34.72 -25.58
C ILE A 6 -16.75 34.35 -24.76
N ALA A 7 -16.85 34.36 -23.43
CA ALA A 7 -15.82 33.86 -22.54
C ALA A 7 -15.94 32.34 -22.39
N ILE A 8 -14.93 31.59 -22.81
CA ILE A 8 -14.82 30.15 -22.57
C ILE A 8 -14.23 29.97 -21.16
N ALA A 9 -15.04 29.48 -20.22
CA ALA A 9 -14.56 29.07 -18.92
C ALA A 9 -13.97 27.65 -19.02
N VAL A 10 -12.64 27.54 -18.93
CA VAL A 10 -11.96 26.25 -18.78
C VAL A 10 -12.07 25.85 -17.31
N ALA A 11 -12.95 24.91 -17.00
CA ALA A 11 -13.01 24.29 -15.68
C ALA A 11 -11.81 23.34 -15.53
N ILE A 12 -10.78 23.78 -14.82
CA ILE A 12 -9.66 22.93 -14.42
C ILE A 12 -10.17 22.05 -13.28
N SER A 13 -10.63 20.85 -13.60
CA SER A 13 -10.92 19.82 -12.61
C SER A 13 -9.63 19.50 -11.86
N ALA A 14 -9.55 19.87 -10.59
CA ALA A 14 -8.46 19.51 -9.72
C ALA A 14 -8.49 17.99 -9.49
N CYS A 15 -7.72 17.23 -10.28
CA CYS A 15 -7.34 15.89 -9.90
C CYS A 15 -6.39 16.01 -8.71
N THR A 16 -6.86 15.71 -7.51
CA THR A 16 -5.98 15.51 -6.35
C THR A 16 -5.08 14.32 -6.65
N THR A 17 -3.85 14.60 -7.06
CA THR A 17 -2.78 13.61 -7.13
C THR A 17 -2.47 13.20 -5.70
N ALA A 18 -2.80 11.98 -5.32
CA ALA A 18 -2.26 11.37 -4.11
C ALA A 18 -0.75 11.20 -4.34
N SER A 19 0.05 12.15 -3.87
CA SER A 19 1.50 12.01 -3.88
C SER A 19 1.89 10.92 -2.89
N ALA A 20 2.59 9.91 -3.37
CA ALA A 20 3.32 9.00 -2.50
C ALA A 20 4.38 9.81 -1.78
N THR A 21 4.32 9.90 -0.45
CA THR A 21 5.32 10.67 0.31
C THR A 21 6.43 9.79 0.84
N SER A 22 6.12 8.54 1.18
CA SER A 22 7.12 7.60 1.69
C SER A 22 6.78 6.17 1.32
N SER A 23 7.78 5.30 1.47
CA SER A 23 7.63 3.86 1.33
C SER A 23 8.09 3.19 2.61
N ILE A 24 7.31 2.22 3.08
CA ILE A 24 7.65 1.36 4.21
C ILE A 24 7.66 -0.08 3.71
N SER A 25 8.53 -0.93 4.25
CA SER A 25 8.74 -2.25 3.69
C SER A 25 8.99 -3.34 4.73
N PHE A 26 8.63 -4.56 4.35
CA PHE A 26 8.87 -5.79 5.08
C PHE A 26 9.64 -6.78 4.20
N GLU A 27 10.65 -7.43 4.76
CA GLU A 27 11.37 -8.51 4.09
C GLU A 27 11.59 -9.68 5.07
N ALA A 28 11.18 -10.89 4.66
CA ALA A 28 11.44 -12.12 5.40
C ALA A 28 11.27 -13.35 4.52
N ASP A 29 12.12 -14.37 4.68
CA ASP A 29 12.03 -15.65 3.97
C ASP A 29 11.89 -15.54 2.44
N GLY A 30 12.46 -14.48 1.85
CA GLY A 30 12.35 -14.17 0.42
C GLY A 30 11.03 -13.51 -0.01
N TYR A 31 10.11 -13.25 0.93
CA TYR A 31 8.97 -12.36 0.71
C TYR A 31 9.40 -10.91 0.84
N LEU A 32 8.84 -10.07 -0.01
CA LEU A 32 8.97 -8.62 0.04
C LEU A 32 7.58 -7.99 0.03
N LEU A 33 7.29 -7.10 0.95
CA LEU A 33 6.11 -6.25 0.88
C LEU A 33 6.56 -4.80 0.92
N ASP A 34 6.27 -4.07 -0.15
CA ASP A 34 6.50 -2.63 -0.22
C ASP A 34 5.14 -1.92 -0.16
N VAL A 35 5.00 -1.03 0.83
CA VAL A 35 3.79 -0.27 1.08
C VAL A 35 4.10 1.19 0.79
N THR A 36 3.38 1.75 -0.18
CA THR A 36 3.43 3.18 -0.45
C THR A 36 2.48 3.91 0.50
N VAL A 37 2.99 4.91 1.20
CA VAL A 37 2.23 5.76 2.12
C VAL A 37 1.98 7.11 1.46
N GLY A 38 0.73 7.56 1.48
CA GLY A 38 0.33 8.90 1.05
C GLY A 38 -0.20 9.73 2.23
N ASP A 39 -0.23 11.05 2.02
CA ASP A 39 -0.68 12.10 2.97
C ASP A 39 0.15 12.17 4.27
N ASP A 40 0.95 13.23 4.40
CA ASP A 40 1.85 13.45 5.53
C ASP A 40 1.14 13.84 6.81
N SER A 41 -0.03 14.47 6.67
CA SER A 41 -0.82 14.94 7.80
C SER A 41 -1.66 13.81 8.40
N ARG A 42 -2.07 12.85 7.56
CA ARG A 42 -2.85 11.68 7.91
C ARG A 42 -2.40 10.48 7.08
N PRO A 43 -1.32 9.79 7.49
CA PRO A 43 -0.77 8.66 6.75
C PRO A 43 -1.83 7.65 6.35
N SER A 44 -1.86 7.31 5.07
CA SER A 44 -2.74 6.29 4.50
C SER A 44 -1.97 5.37 3.55
N ILE A 45 -2.39 4.12 3.45
CA ILE A 45 -1.80 3.19 2.48
C ILE A 45 -2.36 3.50 1.10
N ALA A 46 -1.49 3.96 0.20
CA ALA A 46 -1.82 4.32 -1.17
C ALA A 46 -1.66 3.14 -2.14
N ALA A 47 -0.65 2.29 -1.91
CA ALA A 47 -0.40 1.09 -2.70
C ALA A 47 0.34 0.03 -1.88
N LEU A 48 0.19 -1.23 -2.30
CA LEU A 48 0.94 -2.35 -1.77
C LEU A 48 1.43 -3.20 -2.93
N SER A 49 2.72 -3.51 -2.97
CA SER A 49 3.27 -4.54 -3.85
C SER A 49 3.83 -5.71 -3.06
N PHE A 50 3.67 -6.90 -3.61
CA PHE A 50 4.03 -8.17 -2.98
C PHE A 50 4.99 -8.95 -3.87
N GLY A 51 6.17 -9.23 -3.36
CA GLY A 51 7.19 -10.11 -3.94
C GLY A 51 7.15 -11.49 -3.30
N MET A 52 7.17 -12.52 -4.12
CA MET A 52 7.18 -13.93 -3.68
C MET A 52 8.63 -14.47 -3.67
N PRO A 53 8.95 -15.44 -2.81
CA PRO A 53 10.26 -16.10 -2.81
C PRO A 53 10.58 -16.71 -4.18
N GLY A 54 11.75 -16.37 -4.72
CA GLY A 54 12.17 -16.81 -6.07
C GLY A 54 11.43 -16.14 -7.22
N GLY A 55 10.50 -15.23 -6.95
CA GLY A 55 9.82 -14.41 -7.94
C GLY A 55 10.77 -13.37 -8.55
N LYS A 56 10.61 -13.10 -9.85
CA LYS A 56 11.42 -12.08 -10.56
C LYS A 56 10.84 -10.68 -10.45
N GLN A 57 9.57 -10.54 -10.08
CA GLN A 57 8.86 -9.28 -10.03
C GLN A 57 7.78 -9.30 -8.94
N SER A 58 7.58 -8.17 -8.28
CA SER A 58 6.48 -7.95 -7.34
C SER A 58 5.19 -7.64 -8.07
N VAL A 59 4.06 -8.10 -7.52
CA VAL A 59 2.72 -7.80 -8.04
C VAL A 59 2.07 -6.71 -7.22
N VAL A 60 1.40 -5.75 -7.87
CA VAL A 60 0.64 -4.71 -7.18
C VAL A 60 -0.70 -5.30 -6.74
N ILE A 61 -0.98 -5.22 -5.43
CA ILE A 61 -2.21 -5.72 -4.85
C ILE A 61 -3.29 -4.64 -4.97
N PRO A 62 -4.47 -4.94 -5.57
CA PRO A 62 -5.55 -3.97 -5.64
C PRO A 62 -6.06 -3.59 -4.24
N MET A 63 -6.05 -2.29 -3.92
CA MET A 63 -6.42 -1.78 -2.60
C MET A 63 -7.81 -2.20 -2.11
N ARG A 64 -8.76 -2.44 -3.03
CA ARG A 64 -10.12 -2.92 -2.69
C ARG A 64 -10.16 -4.27 -1.97
N HIS A 65 -9.09 -5.06 -2.09
CA HIS A 65 -8.95 -6.39 -1.47
C HIS A 65 -8.08 -6.37 -0.22
N ILE A 66 -7.62 -5.19 0.18
CA ILE A 66 -6.83 -4.96 1.38
C ILE A 66 -7.73 -4.33 2.44
N LYS A 67 -7.75 -4.95 3.60
CA LYS A 67 -8.35 -4.39 4.81
C LYS A 67 -7.23 -3.93 5.74
N VAL A 68 -7.14 -2.62 5.96
CA VAL A 68 -6.24 -2.04 6.96
C VAL A 68 -7.00 -1.96 8.29
N GLU A 69 -6.55 -2.71 9.29
CA GLU A 69 -7.18 -2.76 10.61
C GLU A 69 -6.53 -1.78 11.59
N ALA A 70 -5.22 -1.51 11.43
CA ALA A 70 -4.51 -0.47 12.14
C ALA A 70 -3.37 0.07 11.27
N PHE A 71 -3.15 1.38 11.28
CA PHE A 71 -1.98 2.00 10.66
C PHE A 71 -1.63 3.30 11.39
N ASP A 72 -0.46 3.33 12.00
CA ASP A 72 0.09 4.49 12.69
C ASP A 72 1.62 4.45 12.57
N THR A 73 2.17 5.40 11.81
CA THR A 73 3.62 5.49 11.56
C THR A 73 4.38 6.04 12.76
N GLN A 74 3.76 6.80 13.65
CA GLN A 74 4.40 7.34 14.86
C GLN A 74 4.50 6.26 15.94
N GLN A 75 3.43 5.49 16.13
CA GLN A 75 3.40 4.34 17.04
C GLN A 75 4.05 3.09 16.42
N LYS A 76 4.42 3.15 15.14
CA LYS A 76 5.00 2.03 14.39
C LYS A 76 4.13 0.78 14.47
N VAL A 77 2.85 0.94 14.13
CA VAL A 77 1.86 -0.13 14.10
C VAL A 77 1.27 -0.23 12.70
N LEU A 78 1.28 -1.44 12.14
CA LEU A 78 0.57 -1.77 10.92
C LEU A 78 -0.09 -3.14 11.09
N LEU A 79 -1.39 -3.22 10.86
CA LEU A 79 -2.11 -4.46 10.73
C LEU A 79 -2.96 -4.40 9.47
N LEU A 80 -2.62 -5.23 8.49
CA LEU A 80 -3.40 -5.36 7.27
C LEU A 80 -3.68 -6.83 6.95
N ARG A 81 -4.79 -7.03 6.24
CA ARG A 81 -5.21 -8.33 5.72
C ARG A 81 -5.50 -8.19 4.24
N PHE A 82 -5.00 -9.12 3.46
CA PHE A 82 -5.37 -9.30 2.07
C PHE A 82 -6.17 -10.59 1.92
N ILE A 83 -7.26 -10.52 1.14
CA ILE A 83 -8.05 -11.67 0.73
C ILE A 83 -7.97 -11.78 -0.78
N ASN A 84 -7.47 -12.90 -1.29
CA ASN A 84 -7.41 -13.16 -2.71
C ASN A 84 -8.83 -13.44 -3.24
N PRO A 85 -9.32 -12.69 -4.25
CA PRO A 85 -10.63 -12.90 -4.86
C PRO A 85 -10.74 -14.17 -5.75
N GLY A 86 -9.74 -15.05 -5.73
CA GLY A 86 -9.61 -16.20 -6.64
C GLY A 86 -8.75 -15.93 -7.88
N ASP A 87 -7.93 -14.88 -7.87
CA ASP A 87 -7.00 -14.53 -8.93
C ASP A 87 -5.66 -15.24 -8.73
N SER A 88 -5.30 -16.12 -9.67
CA SER A 88 -4.05 -16.90 -9.62
C SER A 88 -2.79 -16.07 -9.84
N THR A 89 -2.91 -14.81 -10.28
CA THR A 89 -1.78 -13.89 -10.45
C THR A 89 -1.43 -13.14 -9.16
N LEU A 90 -2.32 -13.18 -8.16
CA LEU A 90 -2.13 -12.57 -6.85
C LEU A 90 -1.60 -13.61 -5.85
N PRO A 91 -0.92 -13.17 -4.77
CA PRO A 91 -0.52 -14.08 -3.69
C PRO A 91 -1.74 -14.73 -3.04
N LYS A 92 -1.50 -15.74 -2.22
CA LYS A 92 -2.56 -16.28 -1.34
C LYS A 92 -2.96 -15.25 -0.30
N ASP A 93 -4.06 -15.51 0.40
CA ASP A 93 -4.48 -14.72 1.55
C ASP A 93 -3.33 -14.54 2.54
N PHE A 94 -3.19 -13.32 3.06
CA PHE A 94 -2.15 -13.04 4.03
C PHE A 94 -2.55 -11.98 5.04
N ILE A 95 -1.87 -12.03 6.18
CA ILE A 95 -1.91 -11.01 7.22
C ILE A 95 -0.50 -10.50 7.43
N LEU A 96 -0.33 -9.19 7.44
CA LEU A 96 0.90 -8.54 7.90
C LEU A 96 0.59 -7.80 9.20
N SER A 97 1.29 -8.19 10.26
CA SER A 97 1.24 -7.53 11.56
C SER A 97 2.61 -6.95 11.89
N VAL A 98 2.65 -5.67 12.23
CA VAL A 98 3.88 -4.94 12.54
C VAL A 98 3.68 -4.19 13.85
N ARG A 99 4.69 -4.30 14.72
CA ARG A 99 4.80 -3.49 15.93
C ARG A 99 6.25 -3.10 16.12
N ASN A 100 6.50 -1.81 16.36
CA ASN A 100 7.85 -1.25 16.31
C ASN A 100 8.49 -1.63 14.96
N ASP A 101 9.73 -2.10 14.95
CA ASP A 101 10.43 -2.49 13.72
C ASP A 101 10.32 -3.99 13.41
N ALA A 102 9.40 -4.72 14.07
CA ALA A 102 9.20 -6.15 13.88
C ALA A 102 7.91 -6.42 13.11
N GLY A 103 8.02 -7.19 12.02
CA GLY A 103 6.90 -7.64 11.21
C GLY A 103 6.73 -9.16 11.25
N VAL A 104 5.49 -9.61 11.15
CA VAL A 104 5.12 -11.01 10.97
C VAL A 104 4.15 -11.10 9.79
N LEU A 105 4.56 -11.80 8.75
CA LEU A 105 3.75 -12.15 7.60
C LEU A 105 3.21 -13.56 7.77
N THR A 106 1.90 -13.73 7.76
CA THR A 106 1.24 -15.04 7.83
C THR A 106 0.54 -15.35 6.52
N ILE A 107 0.89 -16.46 5.89
CA ILE A 107 0.30 -16.98 4.64
C ILE A 107 -0.05 -18.44 4.86
N ASP A 108 -1.30 -18.85 4.58
CA ASP A 108 -1.78 -20.23 4.81
C ASP A 108 -1.47 -20.77 6.23
N GLY A 109 -1.52 -19.89 7.25
CA GLY A 109 -1.19 -20.26 8.63
C GLY A 109 0.30 -20.44 8.93
N LYS A 110 1.19 -20.34 7.94
CA LYS A 110 2.64 -20.29 8.15
C LYS A 110 3.07 -18.84 8.36
N SER A 111 3.86 -18.59 9.40
CA SER A 111 4.37 -17.26 9.72
C SER A 111 5.85 -17.12 9.40
N SER A 112 6.20 -15.98 8.84
CA SER A 112 7.56 -15.52 8.55
C SER A 112 7.78 -14.21 9.28
N SER A 113 8.77 -14.18 10.18
CA SER A 113 9.10 -12.99 10.96
C SER A 113 10.29 -12.28 10.35
N GLY A 114 10.26 -10.95 10.33
CA GLY A 114 11.32 -10.13 9.75
C GLY A 114 11.32 -8.72 10.30
N ARG A 115 12.26 -7.92 9.79
CA ARG A 115 12.33 -6.50 10.13
C ARG A 115 11.37 -5.71 9.24
N PHE A 116 10.76 -4.69 9.82
CA PHE A 116 9.96 -3.69 9.12
C PHE A 116 10.70 -2.36 9.10
N SER A 117 10.85 -1.78 7.92
CA SER A 117 11.47 -0.49 7.69
C SER A 117 10.40 0.58 7.52
N TRP A 118 10.36 1.55 8.44
CA TRP A 118 9.36 2.64 8.44
C TRP A 118 9.72 3.84 7.56
N GLY A 119 10.84 3.79 6.83
CA GLY A 119 11.23 4.85 5.89
C GLY A 119 11.51 6.22 6.52
N VAL A 120 11.75 6.28 7.84
CA VAL A 120 12.06 7.48 8.62
C VAL A 120 13.56 7.71 8.77
#